data_AF-A0A7J0DWL7-F1
#
_entry.id   AF-A0A7J0DWL7-F1
#
_cell.length_a   1.000
_cell.length_b   1.000
_cell.length_c   1.000
_cell.angle_alpha   90.00
_cell.angle_beta   90.00
_cell.angle_gamma   90.00
#
_symmetry.space_group_name_H-M   'P 1'
#
loop_
_entity.id
_entity.type
_entity.pdbx_description
1 polymer ?
#
loop_
_entity_poly.entity_id
_entity_poly.type
_entity_poly.pdbx_seq_one_letter_code
_entity_poly.pdbx_strand_id
1 'polypeptide(L)'
;MVLGPSSSRLFQASSVFIKQVEVKDHDKKGVFLYGFSEKPELSLEKNWSVSNYVIVASYSKKGFSLWLNKGSKIRIRWEAQTSSLGQLEVSIIKGERNYETLIPKSTILSHSNVHHEPTDGREAEYVIEEDDKYNLGIVNTNPRSIIMAMNVNVSSKMYDTTMAKSMCSTMNGSCRLSLLFPNSQFVTVTTPYNGDLGEWNVELSFVSRVVTYIAILGFIVIIIFLILKYLGACDGDTREEITVLRQVTESDPLVPEKPFRLPYGTGEEDVESESSSSSEDLYDGKICVICYEEPRNCFFVPCGHCATCYTCAQRYALSKSVWGASINRNLK
;
A
#
# COMPACT_ATOMS: atom_id res chain seq x y z
N MET A 1 -4.00 -6.22 10.40
CA MET A 1 -5.10 -5.34 10.83
C MET A 1 -5.41 -5.61 12.29
N VAL A 2 -5.89 -4.58 12.99
CA VAL A 2 -6.25 -4.69 14.41
C VAL A 2 -7.77 -4.78 14.52
N LEU A 3 -8.24 -5.81 15.22
CA LEU A 3 -9.64 -5.96 15.60
C LEU A 3 -9.78 -5.93 17.12
N GLY A 4 -10.97 -5.52 17.60
CA GLY A 4 -11.33 -5.59 19.01
C GLY A 4 -12.12 -6.87 19.33
N PRO A 5 -12.52 -7.07 20.59
CA PRO A 5 -13.41 -8.16 20.99
C PRO A 5 -14.81 -7.95 20.38
N SER A 6 -15.52 -9.04 20.04
CA SER A 6 -16.85 -8.98 19.42
C SER A 6 -16.94 -7.95 18.28
N SER A 7 -15.93 -7.93 17.42
CA SER A 7 -15.85 -7.01 16.29
C SER A 7 -16.07 -7.80 15.00
N SER A 8 -16.62 -7.13 13.99
CA SER A 8 -16.73 -7.70 12.66
C SER A 8 -16.36 -6.65 11.63
N ARG A 9 -15.67 -7.08 10.57
CA ARG A 9 -15.29 -6.21 9.48
C ARG A 9 -15.62 -6.85 8.15
N LEU A 10 -16.35 -6.11 7.32
CA LEU A 10 -16.78 -6.53 6.00
C LEU A 10 -15.77 -6.06 4.94
N PHE A 11 -15.54 -6.93 3.97
CA PHE A 11 -14.73 -6.67 2.79
C PHE A 11 -15.50 -7.13 1.55
N GLN A 12 -15.31 -6.41 0.45
CA GLN A 12 -15.79 -6.84 -0.85
C GLN A 12 -14.60 -7.35 -1.67
N ALA A 13 -14.69 -8.60 -2.13
CA ALA A 13 -13.64 -9.23 -2.92
C ALA A 13 -14.18 -9.57 -4.32
N SER A 14 -13.50 -9.08 -5.35
CA SER A 14 -13.80 -9.44 -6.74
C SER A 14 -13.12 -10.76 -7.09
N SER A 15 -13.90 -11.77 -7.47
CA SER A 15 -13.40 -13.08 -7.86
C SER A 15 -12.62 -13.07 -9.19
N VAL A 16 -12.71 -11.97 -9.96
CA VAL A 16 -11.88 -11.73 -11.15
C VAL A 16 -10.41 -11.64 -10.74
N PHE A 17 -10.08 -10.80 -9.77
CA PHE A 17 -8.68 -10.60 -9.38
C PHE A 17 -8.22 -11.56 -8.29
N ILE A 18 -9.14 -11.96 -7.41
CA ILE A 18 -8.82 -12.70 -6.20
C ILE A 18 -9.32 -14.14 -6.35
N LYS A 19 -8.43 -15.09 -6.16
CA LYS A 19 -8.72 -16.53 -6.12
C LYS A 19 -9.25 -16.93 -4.75
N GLN A 20 -8.55 -16.51 -3.70
CA GLN A 20 -8.82 -16.92 -2.32
C GLN A 20 -8.51 -15.77 -1.36
N VAL A 21 -9.23 -15.72 -0.24
CA VAL A 21 -8.95 -14.87 0.90
C VAL A 21 -8.39 -15.74 2.01
N GLU A 22 -7.24 -15.36 2.56
CA GLU A 22 -6.58 -16.04 3.66
C GLU A 22 -6.53 -15.13 4.88
N VAL A 23 -6.87 -15.68 6.04
CA VAL A 23 -6.79 -15.03 7.34
C VAL A 23 -5.83 -15.80 8.22
N LYS A 24 -4.84 -15.09 8.78
CA LYS A 24 -3.93 -15.59 9.79
C LYS A 24 -4.14 -14.81 11.08
N ASP A 25 -4.27 -15.54 12.17
CA ASP A 25 -4.46 -15.01 13.52
C ASP A 25 -3.16 -15.22 14.28
N HIS A 26 -2.40 -14.14 14.49
CA HIS A 26 -1.10 -14.21 15.16
C HIS A 26 -1.25 -14.50 16.66
N ASP A 27 -2.36 -14.06 17.27
CA ASP A 27 -2.64 -14.23 18.69
C ASP A 27 -3.34 -15.56 19.01
N LYS A 28 -3.73 -16.33 17.98
CA LYS A 28 -4.42 -17.64 18.08
C LYS A 28 -5.68 -17.60 18.94
N LYS A 29 -6.41 -16.48 18.90
CA LYS A 29 -7.62 -16.23 19.70
C LYS A 29 -8.91 -16.72 19.03
N GLY A 30 -8.85 -17.19 17.78
CA GLY A 30 -9.96 -17.88 17.11
C GLY A 30 -10.85 -16.95 16.30
N VAL A 31 -10.26 -16.33 15.29
CA VAL A 31 -10.96 -15.51 14.31
C VAL A 31 -11.77 -16.38 13.36
N PHE A 32 -12.96 -15.91 12.99
CA PHE A 32 -13.80 -16.56 11.98
C PHE A 32 -13.86 -15.73 10.70
N LEU A 33 -13.90 -16.43 9.57
CA LEU A 33 -14.08 -15.85 8.24
C LEU A 33 -15.35 -16.40 7.63
N TYR A 34 -16.21 -15.51 7.14
CA TYR A 34 -17.48 -15.86 6.51
C TYR A 34 -17.53 -15.32 5.09
N GLY A 35 -18.07 -16.12 4.17
CA GLY A 35 -18.30 -15.74 2.77
C GLY A 35 -19.78 -15.66 2.43
N PHE A 36 -20.18 -14.58 1.77
CA PHE A 36 -21.56 -14.29 1.37
C PHE A 36 -21.62 -13.94 -0.13
N SER A 37 -22.76 -14.21 -0.76
CA SER A 37 -23.03 -13.74 -2.13
C SER A 37 -23.63 -12.33 -2.16
N GLU A 38 -24.35 -11.96 -1.11
CA GLU A 38 -24.96 -10.65 -0.95
C GLU A 38 -24.39 -9.97 0.29
N LYS A 39 -24.53 -8.64 0.37
CA LYS A 39 -24.01 -7.87 1.49
C LYS A 39 -24.80 -8.24 2.77
N PRO A 40 -24.15 -8.74 3.83
CA PRO A 40 -24.83 -9.05 5.08
C PRO A 40 -25.29 -7.77 5.78
N GLU A 41 -26.37 -7.88 6.55
CA GLU A 41 -26.92 -6.77 7.35
C GLU A 41 -26.09 -6.54 8.62
N LEU A 42 -25.95 -5.27 9.03
CA LEU A 42 -25.30 -4.88 10.27
C LEU A 42 -26.33 -4.82 11.42
N SER A 43 -26.85 -5.97 11.83
CA SER A 43 -27.97 -6.07 12.77
C SER A 43 -27.57 -6.56 14.17
N LEU A 44 -26.49 -7.36 14.27
CA LEU A 44 -26.11 -7.99 15.52
C LEU A 44 -25.49 -6.98 16.49
N GLU A 45 -25.84 -7.08 17.77
CA GLU A 45 -25.27 -6.26 18.84
C GLU A 45 -24.66 -7.15 19.91
N LYS A 46 -23.41 -6.87 20.27
CA LYS A 46 -22.67 -7.60 21.29
C LYS A 46 -22.00 -6.64 22.25
N ASN A 47 -22.18 -6.88 23.55
CA ASN A 47 -21.63 -6.04 24.59
C ASN A 47 -20.41 -6.69 25.21
N TRP A 48 -19.39 -5.90 25.46
CA TRP A 48 -18.23 -6.30 26.23
C TRP A 48 -17.74 -5.13 27.08
N SER A 49 -17.03 -5.44 28.16
CA SER A 49 -16.51 -4.43 29.06
C SER A 49 -15.15 -4.80 29.59
N VAL A 50 -14.33 -3.78 29.85
CA VAL A 50 -13.00 -3.89 30.45
C VAL A 50 -12.91 -2.93 31.63
N SER A 51 -12.32 -3.40 32.72
CA SER A 51 -11.97 -2.57 33.86
C SER A 51 -10.51 -2.81 34.20
N ASN A 52 -9.67 -1.77 34.10
CA ASN A 52 -8.24 -1.87 34.39
C ASN A 52 -7.72 -0.60 35.08
N TYR A 53 -6.70 -0.76 35.92
CA TYR A 53 -5.93 0.36 36.44
C TYR A 53 -4.92 0.81 35.39
N VAL A 54 -4.97 2.09 35.03
CA VAL A 54 -4.11 2.68 34.01
C VAL A 54 -3.23 3.73 34.64
N ILE A 55 -1.92 3.57 34.47
CA ILE A 55 -0.93 4.58 34.80
C ILE A 55 -0.65 5.40 33.54
N VAL A 56 -0.94 6.70 33.60
CA VAL A 56 -0.68 7.66 32.53
C VAL A 56 0.42 8.60 33.01
N ALA A 57 1.54 8.64 32.28
CA ALA A 57 2.68 9.48 32.65
C ALA A 57 2.33 10.97 32.54
N SER A 58 3.15 11.81 33.14
CA SER A 58 3.03 13.27 33.01
C SER A 58 2.96 13.71 31.54
N TYR A 59 2.06 14.64 31.23
CA TYR A 59 1.89 15.24 29.89
C TYR A 59 1.83 14.21 28.76
N SER A 60 1.24 13.04 29.01
CA SER A 60 1.24 11.91 28.10
C SER A 60 -0.16 11.39 27.84
N LYS A 61 -0.28 10.54 26.83
CA LYS A 61 -1.52 9.82 26.52
C LYS A 61 -1.30 8.32 26.60
N LYS A 62 -2.32 7.58 27.01
CA LYS A 62 -2.34 6.13 26.97
C LYS A 62 -3.68 5.63 26.49
N GLY A 63 -3.66 4.59 25.67
CA GLY A 63 -4.87 4.10 25.02
C GLY A 63 -4.62 2.81 24.25
N PHE A 64 -5.65 2.36 23.54
CA PHE A 64 -5.66 1.18 22.69
C PHE A 64 -6.48 1.44 21.43
N SER A 65 -6.27 0.62 20.41
CA SER A 65 -6.93 0.77 19.12
C SER A 65 -7.86 -0.41 18.84
N LEU A 66 -9.04 -0.14 18.27
CA LEU A 66 -9.97 -1.19 17.87
C LEU A 66 -10.85 -0.76 16.69
N TRP A 67 -11.31 -1.75 15.91
CA TRP A 67 -12.27 -1.53 14.83
C TRP A 67 -13.71 -1.53 15.36
N LEU A 68 -14.48 -0.51 14.99
CA LEU A 68 -15.91 -0.39 15.30
C LEU A 68 -16.71 -0.05 14.05
N ASN A 69 -17.91 -0.64 13.97
CA ASN A 69 -18.88 -0.29 12.94
C ASN A 69 -19.83 0.80 13.43
N LYS A 70 -20.42 1.53 12.48
CA LYS A 70 -21.48 2.50 12.66
C LYS A 70 -22.60 1.97 13.55
N GLY A 71 -23.06 2.81 14.45
CA GLY A 71 -24.08 2.50 15.44
C GLY A 71 -23.55 1.82 16.71
N SER A 72 -22.26 1.46 16.76
CA SER A 72 -21.62 1.01 18.01
C SER A 72 -21.63 2.15 19.04
N LYS A 73 -21.71 1.80 20.32
CA LYS A 73 -21.70 2.77 21.43
C LYS A 73 -20.57 2.47 22.38
N ILE A 74 -19.83 3.50 22.77
CA ILE A 74 -18.74 3.40 23.74
C ILE A 74 -19.14 4.23 24.96
N ARG A 75 -19.04 3.61 26.14
CA ARG A 75 -19.13 4.27 27.43
C ARG A 75 -17.81 4.11 28.16
N ILE A 76 -17.21 5.21 28.55
CA ILE A 76 -15.94 5.23 29.28
C ILE A 76 -16.18 5.93 30.59
N ARG A 77 -15.86 5.25 31.69
CA ARG A 77 -15.85 5.78 33.03
C ARG A 77 -14.45 5.73 33.60
N TRP A 78 -13.97 6.83 34.15
CA TRP A 78 -12.66 6.90 34.77
C TRP A 78 -12.74 7.55 36.14
N GLU A 79 -12.00 6.98 37.08
CA GLU A 79 -12.00 7.36 38.49
C GLU A 79 -10.56 7.62 38.93
N ALA A 80 -10.33 8.80 39.50
CA ALA A 80 -9.05 9.25 39.99
C ALA A 80 -9.23 10.15 41.22
N GLN A 81 -8.13 10.55 41.86
CA GLN A 81 -8.17 11.56 42.92
C GLN A 81 -8.81 12.84 42.38
N THR A 82 -9.74 13.42 43.15
CA THR A 82 -10.47 14.67 42.81
C THR A 82 -9.56 15.81 42.34
N SER A 83 -8.38 15.96 42.96
CA SER A 83 -7.37 16.97 42.61
C SER A 83 -6.76 16.80 41.21
N SER A 84 -6.80 15.58 40.67
CA SER A 84 -6.19 15.20 39.39
C SER A 84 -7.22 14.99 38.26
N LEU A 85 -8.49 14.75 38.62
CA LEU A 85 -9.57 14.41 37.68
C LEU A 85 -9.88 15.54 36.67
N GLY A 86 -9.60 16.79 37.02
CA GLY A 86 -9.72 17.96 36.13
C GLY A 86 -8.71 18.01 35.00
N GLN A 87 -7.59 17.29 35.13
CA GLN A 87 -6.49 17.28 34.17
C GLN A 87 -6.46 16.01 33.31
N LEU A 88 -7.45 15.14 33.49
CA LEU A 88 -7.65 13.93 32.71
C LEU A 88 -8.74 14.15 31.68
N GLU A 89 -8.42 13.92 30.41
CA GLU A 89 -9.36 14.06 29.30
C GLU A 89 -9.41 12.76 28.48
N VAL A 90 -10.61 12.32 28.12
CA VAL A 90 -10.79 11.19 27.22
C VAL A 90 -10.58 11.65 25.77
N SER A 91 -9.72 10.94 25.06
CA SER A 91 -9.50 11.15 23.63
C SER A 91 -10.02 9.95 22.85
N ILE A 92 -10.92 10.19 21.89
CA ILE A 92 -11.30 9.22 20.87
C ILE A 92 -10.95 9.81 19.52
N ILE A 93 -10.02 9.17 18.83
CA ILE A 93 -9.46 9.62 17.55
C ILE A 93 -9.83 8.60 16.50
N LYS A 94 -10.48 9.04 15.43
CA LYS A 94 -10.78 8.20 14.27
C LYS A 94 -9.53 8.03 13.41
N GLY A 95 -9.31 6.82 12.90
CA GLY A 95 -8.20 6.50 11.99
C GLY A 95 -6.82 6.49 12.67
N GLU A 96 -5.78 6.25 11.88
CA GLU A 96 -4.42 5.95 12.38
C GLU A 96 -3.48 7.17 12.46
N ARG A 97 -3.80 8.28 11.79
CA ARG A 97 -2.93 9.48 11.69
C ARG A 97 -3.75 10.76 11.89
N ASN A 98 -4.00 11.15 13.14
CA ASN A 98 -4.61 12.43 13.55
C ASN A 98 -5.85 12.86 12.72
N TYR A 99 -7.01 12.25 13.00
CA TYR A 99 -8.29 12.76 12.52
C TYR A 99 -9.29 12.88 13.67
N GLU A 100 -9.99 14.00 13.66
CA GLU A 100 -11.18 14.37 14.44
C GLU A 100 -11.31 13.72 15.82
N THR A 101 -10.98 14.48 16.86
CA THR A 101 -11.37 14.13 18.23
C THR A 101 -12.89 14.15 18.33
N LEU A 102 -13.49 13.00 18.64
CA LEU A 102 -14.92 12.94 18.86
C LEU A 102 -15.28 13.66 20.17
N ILE A 103 -16.34 14.46 20.13
CA ILE A 103 -16.89 15.13 21.32
C ILE A 103 -17.94 14.20 21.95
N PRO A 104 -17.90 13.97 23.27
CA PRO A 104 -18.86 13.11 23.95
C PRO A 104 -20.28 13.67 23.86
N LYS A 105 -21.29 12.78 23.80
CA LYS A 105 -22.70 13.18 23.80
C LYS A 105 -23.20 13.57 25.19
N SER A 106 -22.55 13.09 26.25
CA SER A 106 -22.84 13.45 27.65
C SER A 106 -21.61 13.24 28.53
N THR A 107 -21.42 14.07 29.56
CA THR A 107 -20.42 13.86 30.61
C THR A 107 -21.11 13.95 31.98
N ILE A 108 -21.09 12.86 32.75
CA ILE A 108 -21.74 12.78 34.07
C ILE A 108 -20.67 12.66 35.17
N LEU A 109 -20.80 13.45 36.23
CA LEU A 109 -19.94 13.41 37.42
C LEU A 109 -20.57 12.51 38.48
N SER A 110 -19.79 11.58 39.03
CA SER A 110 -20.25 10.57 39.99
C SER A 110 -19.43 10.66 41.28
N HIS A 111 -19.95 11.38 42.28
CA HIS A 111 -19.27 11.52 43.57
C HIS A 111 -19.35 10.24 44.43
N SER A 112 -18.22 9.81 44.99
CA SER A 112 -18.17 8.77 46.03
C SER A 112 -17.64 9.36 47.34
N ASN A 113 -18.36 9.14 48.45
CA ASN A 113 -18.06 9.72 49.77
C ASN A 113 -17.42 8.67 50.69
N VAL A 114 -16.09 8.68 50.88
CA VAL A 114 -15.42 8.01 52.02
C VAL A 114 -14.14 8.76 52.40
N HIS A 115 -13.83 8.82 53.71
CA HIS A 115 -12.69 9.47 54.36
C HIS A 115 -11.30 8.94 53.95
N HIS A 116 -10.83 9.37 52.80
CA HIS A 116 -9.45 9.62 52.34
C HIS A 116 -9.64 10.40 51.02
N GLU A 117 -8.70 11.25 50.59
CA GLU A 117 -8.87 12.22 49.47
C GLU A 117 -9.88 11.72 48.41
N PRO A 118 -11.09 12.33 48.30
CA PRO A 118 -12.22 11.68 47.68
C PRO A 118 -11.89 11.30 46.23
N THR A 119 -12.17 10.06 45.87
CA THR A 119 -12.13 9.57 44.49
C THR A 119 -13.42 9.98 43.81
N ASP A 120 -13.32 10.65 42.68
CA ASP A 120 -14.46 11.09 41.89
C ASP A 120 -14.38 10.49 40.49
N GLY A 121 -15.54 10.21 39.91
CA GLY A 121 -15.68 9.52 38.65
C GLY A 121 -16.30 10.42 37.58
N ARG A 122 -15.72 10.42 36.38
CA ARG A 122 -16.41 10.95 35.18
C ARG A 122 -16.80 9.81 34.27
N GLU A 123 -17.93 9.97 33.61
CA GLU A 123 -18.36 9.07 32.55
C GLU A 123 -18.63 9.87 31.27
N ALA A 124 -18.25 9.31 30.12
CA ALA A 124 -18.49 9.86 28.80
C ALA A 124 -19.08 8.78 27.87
N GLU A 125 -20.10 9.15 27.11
CA GLU A 125 -20.73 8.28 26.10
C GLU A 125 -20.50 8.82 24.68
N TYR A 126 -20.15 7.92 23.77
CA TYR A 126 -19.89 8.18 22.36
C TYR A 126 -20.66 7.20 21.48
N VAL A 127 -21.14 7.69 20.34
CA VAL A 127 -21.80 6.88 19.31
C VAL A 127 -20.94 6.94 18.06
N ILE A 128 -20.66 5.78 17.50
CA ILE A 128 -19.86 5.62 16.30
C ILE A 128 -20.73 5.92 15.09
N GLU A 129 -20.40 6.97 14.36
CA GLU A 129 -21.18 7.41 13.19
C GLU A 129 -20.71 6.74 11.88
N GLU A 130 -19.48 6.22 11.85
CA GLU A 130 -18.86 5.61 10.66
C GLU A 130 -18.02 4.36 11.00
N ASP A 131 -17.86 3.46 10.02
CA ASP A 131 -17.06 2.25 10.16
C ASP A 131 -15.56 2.60 10.06
N ASP A 132 -14.79 2.51 11.14
CA ASP A 132 -13.34 2.75 11.12
C ASP A 132 -12.59 2.12 12.32
N LYS A 133 -11.26 2.22 12.28
CA LYS A 133 -10.38 2.02 13.42
C LYS A 133 -10.44 3.26 14.31
N TYR A 134 -10.74 3.07 15.59
CA TYR A 134 -10.78 4.12 16.60
C TYR A 134 -9.65 3.89 17.62
N ASN A 135 -8.94 4.96 17.93
CA ASN A 135 -7.97 5.00 19.02
C ASN A 135 -8.64 5.62 20.24
N LEU A 136 -8.88 4.80 21.26
CA LEU A 136 -9.44 5.23 22.54
C LEU A 136 -8.30 5.41 23.55
N GLY A 137 -8.25 6.54 24.22
CA GLY A 137 -7.27 6.77 25.27
C GLY A 137 -7.66 7.86 26.25
N ILE A 138 -6.79 8.04 27.24
CA ILE A 138 -6.85 9.11 28.22
C ILE A 138 -5.58 9.95 28.10
N VAL A 139 -5.76 11.25 28.08
CA VAL A 139 -4.72 12.27 28.06
C VAL A 139 -4.55 12.81 29.48
N ASN A 140 -3.31 12.82 29.96
CA ASN A 140 -2.94 13.43 31.22
C ASN A 140 -2.25 14.76 30.96
N THR A 141 -2.87 15.86 31.38
CA THR A 141 -2.30 17.21 31.32
C THR A 141 -1.59 17.63 32.61
N ASN A 142 -1.51 16.74 33.60
CA ASN A 142 -0.83 16.98 34.87
C ASN A 142 0.70 16.75 34.73
N PRO A 143 1.54 17.56 35.42
CA PRO A 143 2.98 17.32 35.54
C PRO A 143 3.38 16.03 36.29
N ARG A 144 2.44 15.34 36.91
CA ARG A 144 2.66 14.08 37.63
C ARG A 144 1.99 12.92 36.88
N SER A 145 2.57 11.74 37.03
CA SER A 145 1.91 10.51 36.60
C SER A 145 0.69 10.25 37.47
N ILE A 146 -0.44 9.92 36.84
CA ILE A 146 -1.69 9.62 37.54
C ILE A 146 -2.01 8.14 37.34
N ILE A 147 -2.42 7.50 38.43
CA ILE A 147 -3.01 6.17 38.41
C ILE A 147 -4.52 6.35 38.53
N MET A 148 -5.27 5.77 37.61
CA MET A 148 -6.73 5.84 37.60
C MET A 148 -7.34 4.46 37.32
N ALA A 149 -8.55 4.24 37.79
CA ALA A 149 -9.35 3.11 37.37
C ALA A 149 -10.14 3.52 36.12
N MET A 150 -10.01 2.77 35.02
CA MET A 150 -10.75 3.01 33.79
C MET A 150 -11.65 1.82 33.48
N ASN A 151 -12.94 2.08 33.31
CA ASN A 151 -13.93 1.13 32.85
C ASN A 151 -14.41 1.55 31.45
N VAL A 152 -14.29 0.65 30.49
CA VAL A 152 -14.81 0.86 29.13
C VAL A 152 -15.84 -0.21 28.85
N ASN A 153 -17.04 0.22 28.50
CA ASN A 153 -18.15 -0.62 28.08
C ASN A 153 -18.48 -0.29 26.62
N VAL A 154 -18.45 -1.31 25.77
CA VAL A 154 -18.70 -1.15 24.34
C VAL A 154 -19.84 -2.05 23.92
N SER A 155 -20.87 -1.44 23.34
CA SER A 155 -21.88 -2.11 22.52
C SER A 155 -21.40 -2.08 21.07
N SER A 156 -20.94 -3.23 20.57
CA SER A 156 -20.39 -3.39 19.23
C SER A 156 -21.47 -3.84 18.26
N LYS A 157 -21.62 -3.11 17.15
CA LYS A 157 -22.45 -3.53 16.01
C LYS A 157 -21.68 -4.50 15.12
N MET A 158 -22.29 -5.63 14.80
CA MET A 158 -21.70 -6.70 14.00
C MET A 158 -22.60 -7.11 12.84
N TYR A 159 -21.98 -7.62 11.77
CA TYR A 159 -22.70 -8.19 10.64
C TYR A 159 -23.34 -9.53 11.00
N ASP A 160 -24.55 -9.76 10.51
CA ASP A 160 -25.24 -11.03 10.63
C ASP A 160 -24.51 -12.11 9.82
N THR A 161 -24.15 -13.21 10.49
CA THR A 161 -23.40 -14.32 9.90
C THR A 161 -24.28 -15.52 9.53
N THR A 162 -25.59 -15.47 9.78
CA THR A 162 -26.51 -16.61 9.59
C THR A 162 -26.66 -17.02 8.12
N MET A 163 -26.64 -16.06 7.20
CA MET A 163 -26.79 -16.28 5.75
C MET A 163 -25.45 -16.56 5.04
N ALA A 164 -24.39 -16.88 5.78
CA ALA A 164 -23.08 -17.18 5.20
C ALA A 164 -23.13 -18.49 4.40
N LYS A 165 -22.63 -18.48 3.15
CA LYS A 165 -22.52 -19.68 2.30
C LYS A 165 -21.33 -20.56 2.66
N SER A 166 -20.35 -19.98 3.35
CA SER A 166 -19.11 -20.66 3.70
C SER A 166 -18.49 -20.00 4.93
N MET A 167 -17.80 -20.80 5.75
CA MET A 167 -17.16 -20.35 6.97
C MET A 167 -15.86 -21.13 7.19
N CYS A 168 -14.82 -20.46 7.69
CA CYS A 168 -13.68 -21.12 8.31
C CYS A 168 -13.21 -20.39 9.57
N SER A 169 -12.40 -21.05 10.39
CA SER A 169 -11.88 -20.54 11.65
C SER A 169 -10.36 -20.69 11.70
N THR A 170 -9.69 -19.78 12.39
CA THR A 170 -8.24 -19.82 12.60
C THR A 170 -7.79 -20.71 13.77
N MET A 171 -8.71 -21.41 14.44
CA MET A 171 -8.37 -22.29 15.56
C MET A 171 -7.40 -23.41 15.18
N ASN A 172 -7.45 -23.89 13.93
CA ASN A 172 -6.58 -24.92 13.39
C ASN A 172 -5.47 -24.37 12.48
N GLY A 173 -5.13 -23.07 12.59
CA GLY A 173 -4.10 -22.40 11.78
C GLY A 173 -4.66 -21.31 10.88
N SER A 174 -4.12 -21.17 9.67
CA SER A 174 -4.63 -20.18 8.71
C SER A 174 -5.95 -20.62 8.10
N CYS A 175 -6.93 -19.73 8.02
CA CYS A 175 -8.23 -19.99 7.41
C CYS A 175 -8.25 -19.43 5.99
N ARG A 176 -8.62 -20.28 5.02
CA ARG A 176 -8.61 -19.94 3.58
C ARG A 176 -9.99 -20.16 3.00
N LEU A 177 -10.51 -19.13 2.35
CA LEU A 177 -11.79 -19.17 1.67
C LEU A 177 -11.62 -18.91 0.17
N SER A 178 -12.11 -19.84 -0.65
CA SER A 178 -12.05 -19.70 -2.11
C SER A 178 -13.22 -18.88 -2.63
N LEU A 179 -12.93 -17.94 -3.53
CA LEU A 179 -13.94 -17.10 -4.16
C LEU A 179 -14.44 -17.77 -5.44
N LEU A 180 -15.76 -17.93 -5.56
CA LEU A 180 -16.40 -18.51 -6.74
C LEU A 180 -16.50 -17.49 -7.86
N PHE A 181 -15.89 -17.79 -9.01
CA PHE A 181 -15.97 -16.98 -10.22
C PHE A 181 -17.35 -17.17 -10.89
N PRO A 182 -17.97 -16.15 -11.51
CA PRO A 182 -17.49 -14.77 -11.74
C PRO A 182 -17.98 -13.73 -10.72
N ASN A 183 -18.71 -14.15 -9.66
CA ASN A 183 -19.41 -13.20 -8.81
C ASN A 183 -18.47 -12.53 -7.79
N SER A 184 -18.64 -11.23 -7.56
CA SER A 184 -18.03 -10.58 -6.40
C SER A 184 -18.68 -11.12 -5.13
N GLN A 185 -17.87 -11.47 -4.14
CA GLN A 185 -18.37 -12.00 -2.87
C GLN A 185 -18.01 -11.07 -1.73
N PHE A 186 -18.87 -11.06 -0.73
CA PHE A 186 -18.67 -10.33 0.50
C PHE A 186 -18.02 -11.26 1.51
N VAL A 187 -17.01 -10.76 2.21
CA VAL A 187 -16.23 -11.54 3.17
C VAL A 187 -16.21 -10.78 4.48
N THR A 188 -16.62 -11.43 5.56
CA THR A 188 -16.63 -10.84 6.90
C THR A 188 -15.65 -11.58 7.80
N VAL A 189 -14.78 -10.82 8.45
CA VAL A 189 -13.90 -11.32 9.51
C VAL A 189 -14.56 -10.99 10.85
N THR A 190 -14.71 -11.97 11.74
CA THR A 190 -15.27 -11.74 13.09
C THR A 190 -14.34 -12.26 14.19
N THR A 191 -14.34 -11.57 15.32
CA THR A 191 -13.61 -11.96 16.53
C THR A 191 -14.59 -12.39 17.62
N PRO A 192 -14.34 -13.52 18.31
CA PRO A 192 -15.13 -13.92 19.46
C PRO A 192 -14.78 -13.06 20.68
N TYR A 193 -15.62 -13.12 21.72
CA TYR A 193 -15.28 -12.61 23.04
C TYR A 193 -14.99 -13.76 23.98
N ASN A 194 -13.70 -13.95 24.30
CA ASN A 194 -13.22 -15.01 25.18
C ASN A 194 -12.83 -14.49 26.58
N GLY A 195 -13.21 -13.25 26.93
CA GLY A 195 -12.85 -12.61 28.20
C GLY A 195 -11.43 -12.02 28.25
N ASP A 196 -10.61 -12.26 27.23
CA ASP A 196 -9.34 -11.55 27.02
C ASP A 196 -9.58 -10.29 26.17
N LEU A 197 -8.87 -9.22 26.49
CA LEU A 197 -9.03 -7.87 25.93
C LEU A 197 -7.82 -7.42 25.11
N GLY A 198 -6.82 -8.28 24.98
CA GLY A 198 -5.64 -7.97 24.16
C GLY A 198 -6.03 -7.79 22.69
N GLU A 199 -5.43 -6.78 22.06
CA GLU A 199 -5.52 -6.46 20.63
C GLU A 199 -5.44 -7.72 19.75
N TRP A 200 -6.34 -7.88 18.76
CA TRP A 200 -6.29 -8.99 17.80
C TRP A 200 -5.54 -8.56 16.56
N ASN A 201 -4.34 -9.09 16.40
CA ASN A 201 -3.48 -8.91 15.24
C ASN A 201 -3.82 -9.95 14.18
N VAL A 202 -4.71 -9.56 13.28
CA VAL A 202 -5.19 -10.41 12.20
C VAL A 202 -4.55 -9.99 10.89
N GLU A 203 -3.89 -10.91 10.20
CA GLU A 203 -3.34 -10.68 8.87
C GLU A 203 -4.31 -11.21 7.81
N LEU A 204 -4.70 -10.33 6.88
CA LEU A 204 -5.58 -10.66 5.76
C LEU A 204 -4.75 -10.64 4.47
N SER A 205 -4.74 -11.76 3.76
CA SER A 205 -4.00 -11.96 2.51
C SER A 205 -4.95 -12.30 1.37
N PHE A 206 -4.71 -11.72 0.19
CA PHE A 206 -5.50 -11.98 -1.02
C PHE A 206 -4.65 -12.74 -2.05
N VAL A 207 -5.03 -13.98 -2.34
CA VAL A 207 -4.35 -14.80 -3.34
C VAL A 207 -4.82 -14.37 -4.72
N SER A 208 -3.91 -13.85 -5.54
CA SER A 208 -4.23 -13.27 -6.86
C SER A 208 -4.37 -14.32 -7.98
N ARG A 209 -5.23 -14.04 -8.96
CA ARG A 209 -5.35 -14.78 -10.24
C ARG A 209 -4.45 -14.22 -11.35
N VAL A 210 -3.69 -13.15 -11.10
CA VAL A 210 -2.88 -12.42 -12.10
C VAL A 210 -1.91 -13.33 -12.86
N VAL A 211 -1.31 -14.33 -12.20
CA VAL A 211 -0.41 -15.28 -12.85
C VAL A 211 -1.10 -16.02 -13.99
N THR A 212 -2.36 -16.43 -13.80
CA THR A 212 -3.15 -17.10 -14.84
C THR A 212 -3.44 -16.15 -16.01
N TYR A 213 -3.71 -14.88 -15.74
CA TYR A 213 -3.94 -13.89 -16.80
C TYR A 213 -2.69 -13.57 -17.62
N ILE A 214 -1.53 -13.45 -16.96
CA ILE A 214 -0.25 -13.27 -17.66
C ILE A 214 0.03 -14.49 -18.56
N ALA A 215 -0.23 -15.70 -18.08
CA ALA A 215 -0.07 -16.91 -18.88
C ALA A 215 -1.00 -16.95 -20.10
N ILE A 216 -2.29 -16.62 -19.92
CA ILE A 216 -3.26 -16.57 -21.03
C ILE A 216 -2.88 -15.49 -22.04
N LEU A 217 -2.50 -14.30 -21.57
CA LEU A 217 -2.07 -13.20 -22.44
C LEU A 217 -0.82 -13.59 -23.23
N GLY A 218 0.18 -14.18 -22.58
CA GLY A 218 1.38 -14.68 -23.25
C GLY A 218 1.05 -15.73 -24.32
N PHE A 219 0.13 -16.64 -24.03
CA PHE A 219 -0.34 -17.63 -25.01
C PHE A 219 -1.05 -17.00 -26.21
N ILE A 220 -1.91 -16.00 -25.98
CA ILE A 220 -2.58 -15.27 -27.06
C ILE A 220 -1.55 -14.53 -27.95
N VAL A 221 -0.55 -13.89 -27.36
CA VAL A 221 0.52 -13.21 -28.10
C VAL A 221 1.31 -14.20 -28.97
N ILE A 222 1.63 -15.38 -28.44
CA ILE A 222 2.29 -16.44 -29.22
C ILE A 222 1.40 -16.88 -30.40
N ILE A 223 0.10 -17.09 -30.18
CA ILE A 223 -0.83 -17.45 -31.26
C ILE A 223 -0.87 -16.36 -32.33
N ILE A 224 -1.00 -15.10 -31.95
CA ILE A 224 -1.03 -13.97 -32.89
C ILE A 224 0.27 -13.92 -33.69
N PHE A 225 1.42 -14.10 -33.04
CA PHE A 225 2.72 -14.15 -33.71
C PHE A 225 2.81 -15.30 -34.73
N LEU A 226 2.33 -16.49 -34.37
CA LEU A 226 2.28 -17.63 -35.31
C LEU A 226 1.36 -17.36 -36.50
N ILE A 227 0.22 -16.69 -36.28
CA ILE A 227 -0.69 -16.28 -37.36
C ILE A 227 -0.02 -15.26 -38.28
N LEU A 228 0.64 -14.23 -37.75
CA LEU A 228 1.37 -13.24 -38.55
C LEU A 228 2.51 -13.88 -39.37
N LYS A 229 3.23 -14.84 -38.78
CA LYS A 229 4.23 -15.63 -39.48
C LYS A 229 3.60 -16.46 -40.61
N TYR A 230 2.45 -17.08 -40.37
CA TYR A 230 1.74 -17.86 -41.40
C TYR A 230 1.20 -16.98 -42.54
N LEU A 231 0.76 -15.76 -42.22
CA LEU A 231 0.28 -14.79 -43.21
C LEU A 231 1.41 -14.12 -44.02
N GLY A 232 2.67 -14.52 -43.83
CA GLY A 232 3.81 -14.02 -44.59
C GLY A 232 4.19 -12.56 -44.28
N ALA A 233 3.62 -11.95 -43.23
CA ALA A 233 3.84 -10.55 -42.89
C ALA A 233 5.24 -10.26 -42.28
N CYS A 234 6.09 -11.28 -42.15
CA CYS A 234 7.44 -11.17 -41.59
C CYS A 234 8.50 -11.90 -42.43
N ASP A 235 8.27 -12.14 -43.73
CA ASP A 235 9.31 -12.63 -44.64
C ASP A 235 10.22 -11.45 -45.03
N GLY A 236 11.18 -11.18 -44.16
CA GLY A 236 12.39 -10.45 -44.53
C GLY A 236 13.31 -11.39 -45.30
N ASP A 237 13.43 -11.14 -46.60
CA ASP A 237 14.24 -11.86 -47.57
C ASP A 237 15.66 -12.13 -47.02
N THR A 238 15.90 -13.37 -46.59
CA THR A 238 17.22 -13.86 -46.18
C THR A 238 17.62 -14.94 -47.18
N ARG A 239 18.24 -14.54 -48.29
CA ARG A 239 18.94 -15.44 -49.22
C ARG A 239 20.43 -15.23 -49.02
N GLU A 240 21.11 -16.05 -48.23
CA GLU A 240 21.75 -17.30 -48.64
C GLU A 240 22.54 -17.16 -49.95
N GLU A 241 23.83 -16.86 -49.76
CA GLU A 241 24.87 -16.82 -50.77
C GLU A 241 25.20 -18.26 -51.20
N ILE A 242 24.69 -18.64 -52.37
CA ILE A 242 24.96 -19.95 -52.99
C ILE A 242 26.43 -19.98 -53.44
N THR A 243 27.18 -20.90 -52.85
CA THR A 243 28.54 -21.27 -53.23
C THR A 243 28.54 -21.85 -54.65
N VAL A 244 28.94 -21.05 -55.65
CA VAL A 244 29.12 -21.54 -57.03
C VAL A 244 30.60 -21.85 -57.28
N LEU A 245 30.78 -23.12 -57.66
CA LEU A 245 31.93 -23.79 -58.26
C LEU A 245 32.89 -22.88 -59.05
N ARG A 246 34.15 -22.91 -58.59
CA ARG A 246 35.38 -22.51 -59.28
C ARG A 246 35.43 -22.97 -60.75
N GLN A 247 35.42 -22.00 -61.68
CA GLN A 247 35.99 -22.16 -63.02
C GLN A 247 36.77 -20.88 -63.38
N VAL A 248 38.08 -21.06 -63.59
CA VAL A 248 39.05 -20.02 -63.94
C VAL A 248 38.99 -19.79 -65.44
N THR A 249 38.77 -18.54 -65.87
CA THR A 249 39.20 -18.01 -67.18
C THR A 249 39.38 -16.49 -67.10
N GLU A 250 40.65 -16.10 -67.10
CA GLU A 250 41.31 -14.91 -67.65
C GLU A 250 40.45 -13.74 -68.20
N SER A 251 40.25 -12.70 -67.38
CA SER A 251 40.35 -11.28 -67.76
C SER A 251 40.22 -10.41 -66.49
N ASP A 252 41.35 -10.03 -65.92
CA ASP A 252 41.47 -9.17 -64.73
C ASP A 252 41.68 -7.70 -65.14
N PRO A 253 40.92 -6.74 -64.57
CA PRO A 253 41.38 -5.37 -64.44
C PRO A 253 41.49 -4.93 -62.97
N LEU A 254 42.69 -5.11 -62.40
CA LEU A 254 43.55 -4.14 -61.70
C LEU A 254 42.90 -2.94 -60.95
N VAL A 255 42.12 -3.17 -59.89
CA VAL A 255 42.02 -2.20 -58.75
C VAL A 255 41.85 -2.96 -57.43
N PRO A 256 42.61 -2.63 -56.35
CA PRO A 256 42.61 -3.40 -55.11
C PRO A 256 41.34 -3.19 -54.31
N GLU A 257 40.88 -4.27 -53.68
CA GLU A 257 39.95 -4.27 -52.55
C GLU A 257 40.41 -3.25 -51.49
N LYS A 258 39.52 -2.35 -51.06
CA LYS A 258 39.73 -1.60 -49.83
C LYS A 258 38.49 -1.70 -48.94
N PRO A 259 38.69 -1.99 -47.64
CA PRO A 259 37.69 -2.62 -46.80
C PRO A 259 36.69 -1.61 -46.25
N PHE A 260 35.57 -2.16 -45.74
CA PHE A 260 34.75 -1.55 -44.70
C PHE A 260 35.61 -0.68 -43.77
N ARG A 261 35.38 0.63 -43.83
CA ARG A 261 35.84 1.56 -42.79
C ARG A 261 34.62 2.07 -42.06
N LEU A 262 34.46 1.60 -40.82
CA LEU A 262 33.71 2.31 -39.77
C LEU A 262 34.16 3.78 -39.76
N PRO A 263 33.24 4.78 -39.70
CA PRO A 263 33.65 6.13 -39.42
C PRO A 263 33.81 6.27 -37.89
N TYR A 264 34.95 5.82 -37.39
CA TYR A 264 35.61 6.43 -36.24
C TYR A 264 36.54 7.49 -36.81
N GLY A 265 36.22 8.77 -36.62
CA GLY A 265 37.00 9.90 -37.13
C GLY A 265 37.59 10.71 -35.96
N THR A 266 38.91 10.93 -35.99
CA THR A 266 39.64 11.83 -35.10
C THR A 266 40.61 12.65 -35.97
N GLY A 267 40.48 13.99 -35.92
CA GLY A 267 41.42 15.04 -36.40
C GLY A 267 41.62 15.13 -37.92
N GLU A 268 41.74 16.28 -38.58
CA GLU A 268 41.78 17.71 -38.23
C GLU A 268 41.68 18.51 -39.55
N GLU A 269 41.02 19.67 -39.50
CA GLU A 269 41.20 20.92 -40.29
C GLU A 269 41.34 20.84 -41.84
N ASP A 270 40.30 21.31 -42.56
CA ASP A 270 40.32 22.57 -43.35
C ASP A 270 39.47 22.62 -44.65
N VAL A 271 38.83 23.78 -44.82
CA VAL A 271 38.29 24.45 -46.02
C VAL A 271 36.91 24.04 -46.59
N GLU A 272 35.90 24.79 -46.15
CA GLU A 272 34.90 25.53 -46.95
C GLU A 272 34.53 25.00 -48.35
N SER A 273 33.25 24.64 -48.52
CA SER A 273 32.47 24.97 -49.71
C SER A 273 31.00 25.02 -49.35
N GLU A 274 30.51 26.25 -49.17
CA GLU A 274 29.10 26.60 -49.04
C GLU A 274 28.26 26.08 -50.22
N SER A 275 27.10 25.51 -49.92
CA SER A 275 25.88 25.75 -50.71
C SER A 275 24.62 25.53 -49.86
N SER A 276 24.26 26.59 -49.14
CA SER A 276 22.90 27.13 -48.90
C SER A 276 21.66 26.20 -48.94
N SER A 277 21.03 26.15 -47.75
CA SER A 277 19.60 26.43 -47.49
C SER A 277 18.55 25.34 -47.70
N SER A 278 18.20 24.66 -46.60
CA SER A 278 16.80 24.57 -46.17
C SER A 278 16.71 24.49 -44.64
N SER A 279 15.97 25.43 -44.06
CA SER A 279 15.62 25.54 -42.64
C SER A 279 14.95 24.28 -42.10
N GLU A 280 15.25 23.96 -40.83
CA GLU A 280 14.51 23.13 -39.84
C GLU A 280 15.47 22.20 -39.03
N ASP A 281 16.66 22.66 -38.61
CA ASP A 281 17.56 21.92 -37.71
C ASP A 281 17.51 22.49 -36.30
N LEU A 282 16.79 21.87 -35.35
CA LEU A 282 17.03 22.08 -33.90
C LEU A 282 16.57 20.93 -32.97
N TYR A 283 16.49 19.68 -33.43
CA TYR A 283 16.32 18.53 -32.51
C TYR A 283 17.23 17.35 -32.89
N ASP A 284 18.53 17.61 -33.01
CA ASP A 284 19.51 16.54 -32.98
C ASP A 284 19.52 16.02 -31.53
N GLY A 285 18.84 14.90 -31.27
CA GLY A 285 18.53 14.33 -29.94
C GLY A 285 19.73 13.94 -29.07
N LYS A 286 20.88 14.60 -29.27
CA LYS A 286 22.20 14.43 -28.69
C LYS A 286 22.58 15.57 -27.74
N ILE A 287 21.88 16.71 -27.75
CA ILE A 287 22.14 17.88 -26.88
C ILE A 287 21.29 17.89 -25.60
N CYS A 288 21.82 18.47 -24.53
CA CYS A 288 21.18 18.54 -23.21
C CYS A 288 19.82 19.26 -23.28
N VAL A 289 18.77 18.65 -22.71
CA VAL A 289 17.42 19.25 -22.69
C VAL A 289 17.26 20.45 -21.75
N ILE A 290 18.31 20.81 -21.00
CA ILE A 290 18.26 21.89 -20.00
C ILE A 290 18.98 23.13 -20.55
N CYS A 291 20.25 22.99 -20.95
CA CYS A 291 21.01 24.12 -21.47
C CYS A 291 20.95 24.26 -23.00
N TYR A 292 20.56 23.22 -23.75
CA TYR A 292 20.55 23.21 -25.22
C TYR A 292 21.89 23.54 -25.90
N GLU A 293 22.98 23.60 -25.13
CA GLU A 293 24.32 23.98 -25.61
C GLU A 293 25.28 22.78 -25.64
N GLU A 294 25.27 21.98 -24.57
CA GLU A 294 26.25 20.89 -24.37
C GLU A 294 25.67 19.51 -24.73
N PRO A 295 26.49 18.56 -25.26
CA PRO A 295 26.03 17.20 -25.51
C PRO A 295 25.66 16.45 -24.22
N ARG A 296 24.72 15.52 -24.33
CA ARG A 296 24.31 14.63 -23.24
C ARG A 296 25.47 13.68 -22.91
N ASN A 297 26.01 13.77 -21.68
CA ASN A 297 27.20 13.01 -21.27
C ASN A 297 27.09 12.41 -19.85
N CYS A 298 25.88 12.30 -19.31
CA CYS A 298 25.62 11.68 -18.01
C CYS A 298 24.31 10.88 -18.02
N PHE A 299 24.23 9.86 -17.16
CA PHE A 299 23.04 9.04 -16.97
C PHE A 299 22.61 9.00 -15.51
N PHE A 300 21.30 8.93 -15.28
CA PHE A 300 20.73 8.82 -13.93
C PHE A 300 20.59 7.35 -13.52
N VAL A 301 21.14 6.97 -12.36
CA VAL A 301 21.01 5.62 -11.81
C VAL A 301 19.84 5.58 -10.80
N PRO A 302 18.97 4.55 -10.82
CA PRO A 302 19.03 3.31 -11.61
C PRO A 302 18.30 3.34 -12.97
N CYS A 303 17.63 4.44 -13.32
CA CYS A 303 16.73 4.46 -14.48
C CYS A 303 17.43 4.48 -15.85
N GLY A 304 18.74 4.74 -15.91
CA GLY A 304 19.56 4.69 -17.13
C GLY A 304 19.30 5.82 -18.13
N HIS A 305 18.41 6.75 -17.85
CA HIS A 305 18.08 7.84 -18.77
C HIS A 305 19.24 8.83 -18.91
N CYS A 306 19.59 9.14 -20.16
CA CYS A 306 20.60 10.11 -20.56
C CYS A 306 19.92 11.29 -21.26
N ALA A 307 19.53 12.30 -20.48
CA ALA A 307 18.76 13.47 -20.97
C ALA A 307 19.54 14.80 -20.85
N THR A 308 20.61 14.84 -20.06
CA THR A 308 21.29 16.08 -19.66
C THR A 308 22.80 15.98 -19.80
N CYS A 309 23.47 17.12 -19.88
CA CYS A 309 24.91 17.21 -19.65
C CYS A 309 25.21 17.12 -18.13
N TYR A 310 26.46 16.79 -17.79
CA TYR A 310 26.92 16.54 -16.43
C TYR A 310 26.76 17.76 -15.52
N THR A 311 27.02 18.96 -16.03
CA THR A 311 26.91 20.21 -15.27
C THR A 311 25.46 20.51 -14.88
N CYS A 312 24.52 20.35 -15.81
CA CYS A 312 23.10 20.50 -15.53
C CYS A 312 22.58 19.42 -14.58
N ALA A 313 23.03 18.16 -14.74
CA ALA A 313 22.65 17.08 -13.83
C ALA A 313 23.17 17.33 -12.41
N GLN A 314 24.41 17.80 -12.26
CA GLN A 314 25.01 18.09 -10.96
C GLN A 314 24.29 19.24 -10.25
N ARG A 315 23.94 20.32 -10.97
CA ARG A 315 23.10 21.40 -10.41
C ARG A 315 21.74 20.88 -9.93
N TYR A 316 21.10 20.01 -10.72
CA TYR A 316 19.83 19.41 -10.37
C TYR A 316 19.93 18.50 -9.13
N ALA A 317 20.96 17.66 -9.05
CA ALA A 317 21.21 16.80 -7.89
C ALA A 317 21.54 17.59 -6.62
N LEU A 318 22.34 18.66 -6.72
CA LEU A 318 22.68 19.53 -5.59
C LEU A 318 21.46 20.34 -5.09
N SER A 319 20.52 20.71 -5.98
CA SER A 319 19.28 21.38 -5.58
C SER A 319 18.26 20.47 -4.89
N LYS A 320 18.41 19.15 -4.99
CA LYS A 320 17.49 18.14 -4.43
C LYS A 320 18.24 17.19 -3.48
N SER A 321 18.70 17.71 -2.34
CA SER A 321 19.34 16.92 -1.29
C SER A 321 18.35 16.05 -0.48
N VAL A 322 17.46 15.28 -1.12
CA VAL A 322 16.53 14.34 -0.43
C VAL A 322 16.32 13.00 -1.16
N TRP A 323 16.73 12.81 -2.42
CA TRP A 323 16.53 11.51 -3.10
C TRP A 323 17.85 11.01 -3.67
N GLY A 324 18.27 9.82 -3.25
CA GLY A 324 19.55 9.16 -3.56
C GLY A 324 19.75 8.77 -5.02
N ALA A 325 19.65 9.73 -5.94
CA ALA A 325 20.05 9.58 -7.33
C ALA A 325 21.56 9.82 -7.43
N SER A 326 22.32 8.77 -7.75
CA SER A 326 23.73 8.89 -8.14
C SER A 326 23.84 9.22 -9.62
N ILE A 327 24.69 10.19 -9.96
CA ILE A 327 25.00 10.59 -11.33
C ILE A 327 26.37 10.00 -11.67
N ASN A 328 26.44 9.21 -12.74
CA ASN A 328 27.72 8.79 -13.32
C ASN A 328 27.98 9.55 -14.62
N ARG A 329 29.19 10.10 -14.73
CA ARG A 329 29.67 10.72 -15.96
C ARG A 329 30.07 9.61 -16.92
N ASN A 330 29.63 9.71 -18.18
CA ASN A 330 30.08 8.79 -19.20
C ASN A 330 31.47 9.25 -19.65
N LEU A 331 32.51 8.62 -19.10
CA LEU A 331 33.89 8.80 -19.55
C LEU A 331 34.07 7.86 -20.75
N LYS A 332 34.05 8.44 -21.95
CA LYS A 332 34.62 7.81 -23.15
C LYS A 332 35.90 8.52 -23.49
#